data_AF-A0A1F6Q5E4-F1
#
_entry.id   AF-A0A1F6Q5E4-F1
#
_cell.length_a   1.000
_cell.length_b   1.000
_cell.length_c   1.000
_cell.angle_alpha   90.00
_cell.angle_beta   90.00
_cell.angle_gamma   90.00
#
_symmetry.space_group_name_H-M   'P 1'
#
loop_
_entity.id
_entity.type
_entity.pdbx_description
1 polymer ?
#
loop_
_entity_poly.entity_id
_entity_poly.type
_entity_poly.pdbx_seq_one_letter_code
_entity_poly.pdbx_strand_id
1 'polypeptide(L)'
;MVLLESKNIKSKTLTLLDIGEIKIEKNCRNKNIRLKIKPPGIVWVSMPVNADFQHAEKFIKEQKEWIKEHLEIARKKEIKKEIIDENTNFRTEKHTLKFHTHYRECFETKIRNNIVNIYYYENWGIADDFVQKCIRKSIGMALKIEGREYLSQRLDYWSKKTGLKYNGFTLVDVKRHWGMCMQDNRIKLNVHLIRLPKELIDYIILHELAHIKEKNHSSKFYDFLGTLLPNHRELSKEMKKYSPDKFLSIEKGVLSMKYSENIMKLTELGEPDTKNWLSYKDLGITAQDIPELTELLNDEEYGFDSEDDIKCWGQAHAWRALGQLRAKEAVIPLTARFDDDKYTDWEHEEIPEVFAMIGKDAIEPLRDYLFDNSKPEMGRITIADSLKCTAQKNPELKDDCIKVLSDYLEQATEDYPDLNGFAVSYLADLKAVNAIDVIRQAFEKGIVSFGVTGDLEDVEVLMGFREKRTTPKPRYNELFHHNGTQYTAQEPVFKDKKVGRNDPCPCGSGKKYKKCCLK
;
A
#
# COMPACT_ATOMS: atom_id res chain seq x y z
N MET A 1 -30.35 49.81 -28.89
CA MET A 1 -29.64 48.55 -29.19
C MET A 1 -28.99 48.05 -27.91
N VAL A 2 -29.80 47.51 -26.99
CA VAL A 2 -29.35 47.07 -25.66
C VAL A 2 -28.90 45.63 -25.77
N LEU A 3 -27.61 45.40 -25.51
CA LEU A 3 -26.98 44.09 -25.33
C LEU A 3 -27.73 43.33 -24.24
N LEU A 4 -28.43 42.26 -24.60
CA LEU A 4 -28.97 41.30 -23.64
C LEU A 4 -27.82 40.40 -23.17
N GLU A 5 -27.42 40.62 -21.92
CA GLU A 5 -26.45 39.84 -21.16
C GLU A 5 -26.73 38.33 -21.26
N SER A 6 -25.67 37.60 -21.55
CA SER A 6 -25.64 36.13 -21.59
C SER A 6 -26.12 35.54 -20.25
N LYS A 7 -27.20 34.74 -20.31
CA LYS A 7 -27.72 33.92 -19.20
C LYS A 7 -26.58 33.21 -18.47
N ASN A 8 -26.52 33.37 -17.15
CA ASN A 8 -25.53 32.78 -16.26
C ASN A 8 -25.78 31.27 -16.10
N ILE A 9 -25.33 30.47 -17.06
CA ILE A 9 -25.51 29.00 -17.08
C ILE A 9 -24.71 28.38 -15.93
N LYS A 10 -25.41 27.81 -14.94
CA LYS A 10 -24.81 27.18 -13.75
C LYS A 10 -24.32 25.74 -13.98
N SER A 11 -24.85 25.05 -14.99
CA SER A 11 -24.47 23.68 -15.32
C SER A 11 -24.58 23.40 -16.81
N LYS A 12 -23.80 22.42 -17.27
CA LYS A 12 -23.76 21.95 -18.66
C LYS A 12 -23.60 20.43 -18.65
N THR A 13 -24.21 19.73 -19.60
CA THR A 13 -23.94 18.31 -19.83
C THR A 13 -23.09 18.18 -21.09
N LEU A 14 -22.02 17.39 -21.01
CA LEU A 14 -21.19 17.00 -22.13
C LEU A 14 -21.38 15.49 -22.36
N THR A 15 -21.63 15.09 -23.60
CA THR A 15 -21.74 13.67 -23.96
C THR A 15 -20.54 13.27 -24.79
N LEU A 16 -19.82 12.24 -24.35
CA LEU A 16 -18.72 11.63 -25.10
C LEU A 16 -19.09 10.21 -25.49
N LEU A 17 -18.83 9.83 -26.74
CA LEU A 17 -19.21 8.53 -27.33
C LEU A 17 -18.73 7.32 -26.51
N ASP A 18 -17.57 7.41 -25.86
CA ASP A 18 -16.92 6.33 -25.14
C ASP A 18 -16.95 6.44 -23.60
N ILE A 19 -17.60 7.48 -23.06
CA ILE A 19 -17.72 7.71 -21.60
C ILE A 19 -19.20 7.87 -21.18
N GLY A 20 -20.05 8.42 -22.05
CA GLY A 20 -21.45 8.73 -21.74
C GLY A 20 -21.65 10.18 -21.30
N GLU A 21 -22.69 10.43 -20.49
CA GLU A 21 -23.04 11.76 -20.01
C GLU A 21 -22.15 12.23 -18.85
N ILE A 22 -21.59 13.42 -19.01
CA ILE A 22 -20.76 14.10 -18.01
C ILE A 22 -21.46 15.37 -17.57
N LYS A 23 -21.75 15.46 -16.27
CA LYS A 23 -22.41 16.64 -15.67
C LYS A 23 -21.35 17.63 -15.20
N ILE A 24 -21.37 18.83 -15.78
CA ILE A 24 -20.47 19.94 -15.43
C ILE A 24 -21.28 20.98 -14.65
N GLU A 25 -20.81 21.38 -13.46
CA GLU A 25 -21.49 22.36 -12.60
C GLU A 25 -20.53 23.42 -12.04
N LYS A 26 -20.96 24.68 -12.05
CA LYS A 26 -20.25 25.80 -11.41
C LYS A 26 -20.57 25.86 -9.91
N ASN A 27 -19.53 25.89 -9.08
CA ASN A 27 -19.64 25.94 -7.62
C ASN A 27 -18.74 27.03 -7.04
N CYS A 28 -19.32 27.96 -6.28
CA CYS A 28 -18.62 29.12 -5.69
C CYS A 28 -17.58 28.75 -4.63
N ARG A 29 -17.66 27.56 -4.04
CA ARG A 29 -16.68 27.08 -3.04
C ARG A 29 -15.44 26.46 -3.68
N ASN A 30 -15.49 26.11 -4.96
CA ASN A 30 -14.36 25.48 -5.62
C ASN A 30 -13.40 26.51 -6.17
N LYS A 31 -12.12 26.37 -5.83
CA LYS A 31 -11.02 27.16 -6.40
C LYS A 31 -10.43 26.54 -7.67
N ASN A 32 -10.59 25.22 -7.85
CA ASN A 32 -10.06 24.44 -8.98
C ASN A 32 -11.17 23.57 -9.61
N ILE A 33 -10.98 23.11 -10.85
CA ILE A 33 -11.82 22.09 -11.49
C ILE A 33 -11.62 20.76 -10.76
N ARG A 34 -12.71 20.07 -10.43
CA ARG A 34 -12.72 18.79 -9.72
C ARG A 34 -13.53 17.78 -10.51
N LEU A 35 -12.92 16.64 -10.82
CA LEU A 35 -13.57 15.49 -11.41
C LEU A 35 -13.93 14.48 -10.31
N LYS A 36 -15.12 13.90 -10.38
CA LYS A 36 -15.60 12.86 -9.48
C LYS A 36 -16.41 11.85 -10.27
N ILE A 37 -16.20 10.57 -10.03
CA ILE A 37 -17.05 9.50 -10.55
C ILE A 37 -17.92 9.01 -9.39
N LYS A 38 -19.24 9.12 -9.54
CA LYS A 38 -20.21 8.60 -8.56
C LYS A 38 -20.79 7.29 -9.10
N PRO A 39 -20.98 6.26 -8.27
CA PRO A 39 -21.84 5.13 -8.63
C PRO A 39 -23.23 5.68 -9.03
N PRO A 40 -23.83 5.25 -10.15
CA PRO A 40 -23.56 4.05 -10.97
C PRO A 40 -22.62 4.27 -12.18
N GLY A 41 -21.61 5.15 -12.07
CA GLY A 41 -20.75 5.55 -13.19
C GLY A 41 -21.09 6.92 -13.79
N ILE A 42 -21.70 7.80 -12.98
CA ILE A 42 -21.95 9.19 -13.38
C ILE A 42 -20.66 10.00 -13.19
N VAL A 43 -20.16 10.56 -14.27
CA VAL A 43 -19.00 11.46 -14.26
C VAL A 43 -19.48 12.88 -13.96
N TRP A 44 -18.94 13.45 -12.88
CA TRP A 44 -19.28 14.79 -12.41
C TRP A 44 -18.03 15.68 -12.41
N VAL A 45 -18.14 16.83 -13.06
CA VAL A 45 -17.12 17.87 -13.05
C VAL A 45 -17.68 19.09 -12.35
N SER A 46 -17.02 19.54 -11.28
CA SER A 46 -17.37 20.78 -10.62
C SER A 46 -16.25 21.80 -10.78
N MET A 47 -16.59 23.03 -11.14
CA MET A 47 -15.62 24.07 -11.47
C MET A 47 -15.91 25.40 -10.76
N PRO A 48 -14.92 26.30 -10.60
CA PRO A 48 -15.14 27.64 -10.08
C PRO A 48 -16.15 28.42 -10.94
N VAL A 49 -16.90 29.34 -10.34
CA VAL A 49 -17.91 30.14 -11.07
C VAL A 49 -17.28 30.96 -12.20
N ASN A 50 -16.04 31.41 -11.99
CA ASN A 50 -15.27 32.23 -12.93
C ASN A 50 -14.56 31.40 -14.02
N ALA A 51 -14.54 30.07 -13.90
CA ALA A 51 -13.95 29.20 -14.91
C ALA A 51 -14.93 29.03 -16.09
N ASP A 52 -14.38 28.99 -17.30
CA ASP A 52 -15.16 28.76 -18.52
C ASP A 52 -15.38 27.27 -18.79
N PHE A 53 -16.54 26.90 -19.34
CA PHE A 53 -16.89 25.53 -19.67
C PHE A 53 -15.93 24.90 -20.68
N GLN A 54 -15.32 25.67 -21.60
CA GLN A 54 -14.31 25.14 -22.51
C GLN A 54 -13.08 24.61 -21.78
N HIS A 55 -12.69 25.24 -20.66
CA HIS A 55 -11.59 24.74 -19.82
C HIS A 55 -11.96 23.41 -19.14
N ALA A 56 -13.22 23.23 -18.71
CA ALA A 56 -13.68 21.92 -18.21
C ALA A 56 -13.68 20.86 -19.31
N GLU A 57 -14.10 21.19 -20.53
CA GLU A 57 -14.10 20.24 -21.65
C GLU A 57 -12.68 19.82 -22.03
N LYS A 58 -11.72 20.75 -22.05
CA LYS A 58 -10.31 20.43 -22.28
C LYS A 58 -9.77 19.50 -21.19
N PHE A 59 -10.01 19.84 -19.92
CA PHE A 59 -9.62 19.01 -18.79
C PHE A 59 -10.24 17.60 -18.84
N ILE A 60 -11.52 17.48 -19.19
CA ILE A 60 -12.20 16.18 -19.37
C ILE A 60 -11.52 15.36 -20.48
N LYS A 61 -11.14 15.99 -21.59
CA LYS A 61 -10.45 15.31 -22.71
C LYS A 61 -9.04 14.86 -22.34
N GLU A 62 -8.31 15.64 -21.54
CA GLU A 62 -6.98 15.26 -21.02
C GLU A 62 -7.07 14.10 -20.02
N GLN A 63 -8.14 14.03 -19.23
CA GLN A 63 -8.36 12.98 -18.23
C GLN A 63 -9.15 11.78 -18.77
N LYS A 64 -9.28 11.64 -20.09
CA LYS A 64 -10.19 10.68 -20.73
C LYS A 64 -9.90 9.23 -20.36
N GLU A 65 -8.64 8.81 -20.40
CA GLU A 65 -8.25 7.44 -20.07
C GLU A 65 -8.41 7.14 -18.57
N TRP A 66 -8.06 8.11 -17.70
CA TRP A 66 -8.34 8.02 -16.26
C TRP A 66 -9.83 7.85 -15.97
N ILE A 67 -10.71 8.59 -16.67
CA ILE A 67 -12.16 8.47 -16.52
C ILE A 67 -12.63 7.06 -16.88
N LYS A 68 -12.13 6.47 -17.97
CA LYS A 68 -12.52 5.12 -18.40
C LYS A 68 -12.11 4.06 -17.39
N GLU A 69 -10.86 4.09 -16.95
CA GLU A 69 -10.32 3.17 -15.95
C GLU A 69 -11.14 3.23 -14.65
N HIS A 70 -11.41 4.45 -14.16
CA HIS A 70 -12.13 4.63 -12.91
C HIS A 70 -13.64 4.40 -13.04
N LEU A 71 -14.22 4.50 -14.25
CA LEU A 71 -15.57 4.04 -14.53
C LEU A 71 -15.66 2.51 -14.43
N GLU A 72 -14.69 1.78 -14.97
CA GLU A 72 -14.64 0.32 -14.84
C GLU A 72 -14.46 -0.10 -13.38
N ILE A 73 -13.62 0.59 -12.60
CA ILE A 73 -13.51 0.38 -11.15
C ILE A 73 -14.84 0.66 -10.43
N ALA A 74 -15.51 1.76 -10.78
CA ALA A 74 -16.80 2.12 -10.17
C ALA A 74 -17.90 1.11 -10.51
N ARG A 75 -17.95 0.61 -11.75
CA ARG A 75 -18.86 -0.45 -12.20
C ARG A 75 -18.58 -1.77 -11.50
N LYS A 76 -17.31 -2.17 -11.39
CA LYS A 76 -16.89 -3.36 -10.61
C LYS A 76 -17.28 -3.24 -9.13
N LYS A 77 -17.16 -2.05 -8.53
CA LYS A 77 -17.61 -1.77 -7.16
C LYS A 77 -19.14 -1.80 -7.01
N GLU A 78 -19.88 -1.40 -8.04
CA GLU A 78 -21.34 -1.48 -8.07
C GLU A 78 -21.83 -2.94 -8.16
N ILE A 79 -21.18 -3.77 -8.99
CA ILE A 79 -21.43 -5.22 -9.08
C ILE A 79 -21.16 -5.93 -7.74
N LYS A 80 -20.24 -5.40 -6.91
CA LYS A 80 -19.92 -5.92 -5.57
C LYS A 80 -20.84 -5.41 -4.45
N LYS A 81 -21.87 -4.57 -4.70
CA LYS A 81 -22.82 -4.21 -3.62
C LYS A 81 -23.66 -5.44 -3.26
N GLU A 82 -23.33 -6.08 -2.15
CA GLU A 82 -24.19 -7.11 -1.56
C GLU A 82 -25.60 -6.54 -1.32
N ILE A 83 -26.59 -7.12 -2.01
CA ILE A 83 -28.01 -6.81 -1.84
C ILE A 83 -28.48 -7.57 -0.60
N ILE A 84 -29.08 -6.85 0.35
CA ILE A 84 -29.70 -7.45 1.52
C ILE A 84 -31.16 -7.76 1.18
N ASP A 85 -31.50 -9.04 1.16
CA ASP A 85 -32.79 -9.59 0.79
C ASP A 85 -33.28 -10.66 1.78
N GLU A 86 -34.39 -11.33 1.48
CA GLU A 86 -34.93 -12.44 2.27
C GLU A 86 -33.98 -13.64 2.42
N ASN A 87 -33.02 -13.81 1.51
CA ASN A 87 -32.03 -14.89 1.56
C ASN A 87 -30.80 -14.50 2.38
N THR A 88 -30.68 -13.22 2.73
CA THR A 88 -29.56 -12.73 3.52
C THR A 88 -29.68 -13.24 4.95
N ASN A 89 -28.72 -14.08 5.36
CA ASN A 89 -28.65 -14.64 6.71
C ASN A 89 -28.16 -13.60 7.73
N PHE A 90 -28.97 -12.56 7.95
CA PHE A 90 -28.76 -11.63 9.04
C PHE A 90 -29.38 -12.18 10.32
N ARG A 91 -28.52 -12.43 11.31
CA ARG A 91 -28.93 -12.77 12.66
C ARG A 91 -28.00 -12.13 13.69
N THR A 92 -28.56 -11.52 14.72
CA THR A 92 -27.84 -11.16 15.95
C THR A 92 -28.09 -12.24 17.02
N GLU A 93 -27.64 -12.06 18.27
CA GLU A 93 -27.99 -13.00 19.35
C GLU A 93 -29.51 -13.04 19.54
N LYS A 94 -30.19 -11.90 19.39
CA LYS A 94 -31.64 -11.78 19.60
C LYS A 94 -32.49 -11.55 18.34
N HIS A 95 -31.99 -10.98 17.24
CA HIS A 95 -32.83 -10.47 16.15
C HIS A 95 -32.61 -11.17 14.80
N THR A 96 -33.68 -11.37 14.03
CA THR A 96 -33.65 -11.79 12.61
C THR A 96 -34.38 -10.78 11.71
N LEU A 97 -34.11 -10.79 10.40
CA LEU A 97 -34.83 -9.95 9.43
C LEU A 97 -36.08 -10.65 8.90
N LYS A 98 -37.13 -9.87 8.66
CA LYS A 98 -38.25 -10.27 7.80
C LYS A 98 -38.63 -9.12 6.88
N PHE A 99 -38.80 -9.43 5.61
CA PHE A 99 -39.15 -8.47 4.58
C PHE A 99 -40.61 -8.62 4.21
N HIS A 100 -41.28 -7.49 4.01
CA HIS A 100 -42.68 -7.40 3.62
C HIS A 100 -42.82 -6.26 2.62
N THR A 101 -43.64 -6.45 1.60
CA THR A 101 -44.04 -5.38 0.69
C THR A 101 -45.38 -4.78 1.12
N HIS A 102 -45.64 -3.53 0.74
CA HIS A 102 -46.95 -2.90 0.87
C HIS A 102 -47.20 -1.86 -0.23
N TYR A 103 -48.46 -1.42 -0.38
CA TYR A 103 -48.89 -0.47 -1.41
C TYR A 103 -48.68 1.01 -1.09
N ARG A 104 -48.22 1.36 0.11
CA ARG A 104 -47.90 2.75 0.46
C ARG A 104 -46.50 3.09 -0.02
N GLU A 105 -46.32 4.28 -0.60
CA GLU A 105 -45.01 4.78 -1.03
C GLU A 105 -44.17 5.25 0.18
N CYS A 106 -43.78 4.29 1.02
CA CYS A 106 -42.98 4.54 2.21
C CYS A 106 -42.05 3.38 2.55
N PHE A 107 -41.09 3.64 3.43
CA PHE A 107 -40.28 2.62 4.08
C PHE A 107 -40.57 2.66 5.59
N GLU A 108 -40.89 1.52 6.18
CA GLU A 108 -41.16 1.40 7.60
C GLU A 108 -40.35 0.26 8.23
N THR A 109 -39.91 0.43 9.47
CA THR A 109 -39.23 -0.62 10.23
C THR A 109 -39.88 -0.79 11.59
N LYS A 110 -40.22 -2.04 11.92
CA LYS A 110 -40.80 -2.42 13.21
C LYS A 110 -39.95 -3.51 13.87
N ILE A 111 -39.33 -3.17 14.99
CA ILE A 111 -38.57 -4.12 15.80
C ILE A 111 -39.49 -4.62 16.91
N ARG A 112 -39.94 -5.87 16.83
CA ARG A 112 -40.81 -6.52 17.83
C ARG A 112 -40.52 -8.00 17.91
N ASN A 113 -40.63 -8.57 19.11
CA ASN A 113 -40.46 -10.01 19.36
C ASN A 113 -39.22 -10.57 18.66
N ASN A 114 -38.07 -9.92 18.82
CA ASN A 114 -36.81 -10.42 18.25
C ASN A 114 -36.80 -10.49 16.71
N ILE A 115 -37.66 -9.73 16.03
CA ILE A 115 -37.71 -9.65 14.56
C ILE A 115 -37.67 -8.17 14.14
N VAL A 116 -36.78 -7.85 13.20
CA VAL A 116 -36.74 -6.57 12.49
C VAL A 116 -37.60 -6.73 11.23
N ASN A 117 -38.85 -6.26 11.31
CA ASN A 117 -39.77 -6.29 10.18
C ASN A 117 -39.52 -5.05 9.32
N ILE A 118 -39.12 -5.28 8.08
CA ILE A 118 -38.85 -4.27 7.07
C ILE A 118 -40.02 -4.24 6.10
N TYR A 119 -40.66 -3.08 5.98
CA TYR A 119 -41.75 -2.84 5.05
C TYR A 119 -41.31 -1.82 4.02
N TYR A 120 -41.46 -2.15 2.73
CA TYR A 120 -41.12 -1.24 1.65
C TYR A 120 -42.20 -1.24 0.56
N TYR A 121 -42.25 -0.16 -0.21
CA TYR A 121 -43.16 -0.06 -1.34
C TYR A 121 -42.82 -1.09 -2.40
N GLU A 122 -43.81 -1.89 -2.82
CA GLU A 122 -43.61 -3.00 -3.76
C GLU A 122 -42.91 -2.59 -5.05
N ASN A 123 -43.18 -1.37 -5.56
CA ASN A 123 -42.65 -0.89 -6.83
C ASN A 123 -41.23 -0.34 -6.75
N TRP A 124 -40.64 -0.16 -5.56
CA TRP A 124 -39.22 0.21 -5.46
C TRP A 124 -38.31 -0.98 -5.75
N GLY A 125 -38.76 -2.21 -5.46
CA GLY A 125 -37.91 -3.38 -5.52
C GLY A 125 -36.86 -3.42 -4.40
N ILE A 126 -36.45 -4.62 -3.98
CA ILE A 126 -35.56 -4.77 -2.82
C ILE A 126 -34.12 -4.30 -3.11
N ALA A 127 -33.69 -4.37 -4.36
CA ALA A 127 -32.36 -3.98 -4.81
C ALA A 127 -32.18 -2.45 -4.96
N ASP A 128 -33.26 -1.67 -4.84
CA ASP A 128 -33.19 -0.22 -4.97
C ASP A 128 -32.25 0.40 -3.92
N ASP A 129 -31.45 1.37 -4.35
CA ASP A 129 -30.40 1.99 -3.53
C ASP A 129 -30.98 2.68 -2.28
N PHE A 130 -32.17 3.30 -2.38
CA PHE A 130 -32.84 3.92 -1.25
C PHE A 130 -33.36 2.85 -0.27
N VAL A 131 -33.97 1.77 -0.78
CA VAL A 131 -34.43 0.64 0.03
C VAL A 131 -33.26 -0.02 0.76
N GLN A 132 -32.19 -0.34 0.05
CA GLN A 132 -30.96 -0.93 0.58
C GLN A 132 -30.27 -0.05 1.64
N LYS A 133 -30.30 1.27 1.46
CA LYS A 133 -29.80 2.22 2.47
C LYS A 133 -30.67 2.22 3.72
N CYS A 134 -31.99 2.15 3.55
CA CYS A 134 -32.92 2.09 4.66
C CYS A 134 -32.81 0.76 5.43
N ILE A 135 -32.68 -0.38 4.74
CA ILE A 135 -32.43 -1.70 5.34
C ILE A 135 -31.18 -1.67 6.25
N ARG A 136 -30.05 -1.18 5.73
CA ARG A 136 -28.81 -1.07 6.53
C ARG A 136 -28.98 -0.19 7.76
N LYS A 137 -29.73 0.91 7.65
CA LYS A 137 -30.05 1.78 8.78
C LYS A 137 -30.89 1.06 9.84
N SER A 138 -31.88 0.28 9.42
CA SER A 138 -32.75 -0.52 10.29
C SER A 138 -31.97 -1.58 11.06
N ILE A 139 -31.05 -2.26 10.38
CA ILE A 139 -30.12 -3.21 10.99
C ILE A 139 -29.24 -2.51 12.03
N GLY A 140 -28.61 -1.38 11.68
CA GLY A 140 -27.81 -0.61 12.61
C GLY A 140 -28.60 -0.13 13.84
N MET A 141 -29.91 0.12 13.67
CA MET A 141 -30.81 0.49 14.76
C MET A 141 -31.08 -0.69 15.71
N ALA A 142 -31.32 -1.89 15.16
CA ALA A 142 -31.49 -3.12 15.95
C ALA A 142 -30.21 -3.48 16.74
N LEU A 143 -29.04 -3.41 16.08
CA LEU A 143 -27.75 -3.64 16.73
C LEU A 143 -27.49 -2.65 17.88
N LYS A 144 -27.90 -1.39 17.72
CA LYS A 144 -27.76 -0.37 18.78
C LYS A 144 -28.64 -0.66 20.00
N ILE A 145 -29.85 -1.16 19.80
CA ILE A 145 -30.76 -1.52 20.91
C ILE A 145 -30.16 -2.68 21.70
N GLU A 146 -29.80 -3.76 21.02
CA GLU A 146 -29.25 -4.97 21.64
C GLU A 146 -27.87 -4.73 22.25
N GLY A 147 -26.97 -4.07 21.51
CA GLY A 147 -25.64 -3.73 21.98
C GLY A 147 -25.65 -2.79 23.17
N ARG A 148 -26.63 -1.89 23.28
CA ARG A 148 -26.71 -0.99 24.44
C ARG A 148 -27.04 -1.76 25.70
N GLU A 149 -27.96 -2.70 25.62
CA GLU A 149 -28.31 -3.55 26.75
C GLU A 149 -27.15 -4.49 27.11
N TYR A 150 -26.66 -5.28 26.16
CA TYR A 150 -25.67 -6.33 26.44
C TYR A 150 -24.28 -5.78 26.79
N LEU A 151 -23.75 -4.85 25.99
CA LEU A 151 -22.38 -4.37 26.19
C LEU A 151 -22.25 -3.47 27.42
N SER A 152 -23.31 -2.72 27.79
CA SER A 152 -23.28 -1.95 29.05
C SER A 152 -23.20 -2.87 30.27
N GLN A 153 -24.02 -3.92 30.32
CA GLN A 153 -23.98 -4.91 31.40
C GLN A 153 -22.63 -5.61 31.47
N ARG A 154 -22.05 -5.96 30.32
CA ARG A 154 -20.75 -6.65 30.26
C ARG A 154 -19.59 -5.75 30.66
N LEU A 155 -19.61 -4.49 30.22
CA LEU A 155 -18.64 -3.47 30.62
C LEU A 155 -18.70 -3.20 32.13
N ASP A 156 -19.90 -3.09 32.71
CA ASP A 156 -20.09 -2.92 34.15
C ASP A 156 -19.60 -4.13 34.96
N TYR A 157 -19.86 -5.34 34.46
CA TYR A 157 -19.36 -6.57 35.08
C TYR A 157 -17.84 -6.56 35.19
N TRP A 158 -17.13 -6.31 34.08
CA TRP A 158 -15.67 -6.30 34.07
C TRP A 158 -15.08 -5.11 34.81
N SER A 159 -15.70 -3.93 34.72
CA SER A 159 -15.31 -2.76 35.52
C SER A 159 -15.34 -3.07 37.02
N LYS A 160 -16.43 -3.71 37.51
CA LYS A 160 -16.54 -4.13 38.93
C LYS A 160 -15.53 -5.20 39.30
N LYS A 161 -15.33 -6.19 38.43
CA LYS A 161 -14.42 -7.33 38.68
C LYS A 161 -12.96 -6.92 38.70
N THR A 162 -12.56 -5.97 37.86
CA THR A 162 -11.17 -5.49 37.74
C THR A 162 -10.87 -4.27 38.60
N GLY A 163 -11.91 -3.56 39.07
CA GLY A 163 -11.79 -2.30 39.81
C GLY A 163 -11.52 -1.07 38.93
N LEU A 164 -11.45 -1.23 37.60
CA LEU A 164 -11.17 -0.16 36.66
C LEU A 164 -12.45 0.66 36.39
N LYS A 165 -12.48 1.92 36.84
CA LYS A 165 -13.65 2.80 36.69
C LYS A 165 -13.57 3.61 35.39
N TYR A 166 -14.63 3.53 34.60
CA TYR A 166 -14.80 4.31 33.37
C TYR A 166 -15.82 5.44 33.57
N ASN A 167 -15.71 6.53 32.80
CA ASN A 167 -16.49 7.76 33.02
C ASN A 167 -17.76 7.87 32.15
N GLY A 168 -17.98 6.91 31.27
CA GLY A 168 -19.17 6.86 30.43
C GLY A 168 -19.03 5.88 29.27
N PHE A 169 -20.16 5.44 28.74
CA PHE A 169 -20.23 4.45 27.66
C PHE A 169 -21.01 5.02 26.47
N THR A 170 -20.49 4.84 25.26
CA THR A 170 -21.18 5.22 24.01
C THR A 170 -21.03 4.14 22.96
N LEU A 171 -22.13 3.88 22.24
CA LEU A 171 -22.10 3.02 21.06
C LEU A 171 -21.77 3.82 19.82
N VAL A 172 -20.88 3.25 19.01
CA VAL A 172 -20.49 3.80 17.71
C VAL A 172 -20.71 2.77 16.62
N ASP A 173 -20.88 3.25 15.40
CA ASP A 173 -21.06 2.44 14.20
C ASP A 173 -20.06 2.96 13.18
N VAL A 174 -18.85 2.39 13.23
CA VAL A 174 -17.68 2.84 12.48
C VAL A 174 -16.95 1.64 11.89
N LYS A 175 -16.29 1.86 10.75
CA LYS A 175 -15.62 0.77 10.01
C LYS A 175 -14.26 0.37 10.56
N ARG A 176 -13.58 1.30 11.27
CA ARG A 176 -12.13 1.21 11.51
C ARG A 176 -11.73 0.55 12.83
N HIS A 177 -12.58 0.56 13.85
CA HIS A 177 -12.19 0.08 15.19
C HIS A 177 -13.36 -0.58 15.92
N TRP A 178 -13.04 -1.54 16.80
CA TRP A 178 -13.97 -2.29 17.63
C TRP A 178 -14.29 -1.61 18.96
N GLY A 179 -13.33 -0.88 19.51
CA GLY A 179 -13.43 -0.13 20.76
C GLY A 179 -12.50 1.07 20.76
N MET A 180 -12.70 1.98 21.72
CA MET A 180 -11.76 3.05 22.02
C MET A 180 -11.98 3.59 23.43
N CYS A 181 -10.89 3.76 24.18
CA CYS A 181 -10.85 4.45 25.46
C CYS A 181 -10.35 5.89 25.26
N MET A 182 -11.19 6.87 25.59
CA MET A 182 -10.85 8.29 25.52
C MET A 182 -9.84 8.67 26.63
N GLN A 183 -9.18 9.83 26.49
CA GLN A 183 -8.28 10.36 27.53
C GLN A 183 -8.98 10.55 28.88
N ASP A 184 -10.26 10.93 28.87
CA ASP A 184 -11.10 11.08 30.05
C ASP A 184 -11.78 9.78 30.51
N ASN A 185 -11.26 8.61 30.12
CA ASN A 185 -11.76 7.29 30.48
C ASN A 185 -13.22 7.00 30.07
N ARG A 186 -13.79 7.73 29.11
CA ARG A 186 -15.02 7.29 28.44
C ARG A 186 -14.70 6.17 27.45
N ILE A 187 -15.53 5.13 27.44
CA ILE A 187 -15.39 3.98 26.55
C ILE A 187 -16.39 4.10 25.40
N LYS A 188 -15.89 3.96 24.17
CA LYS A 188 -16.71 3.79 22.98
C LYS A 188 -16.57 2.36 22.51
N LEU A 189 -17.70 1.68 22.30
CA LEU A 189 -17.69 0.33 21.71
C LEU A 189 -18.48 0.31 20.42
N ASN A 190 -18.01 -0.48 19.47
CA ASN A 190 -18.69 -0.68 18.21
C ASN A 190 -19.93 -1.55 18.40
N VAL A 191 -21.06 -1.15 17.80
CA VAL A 191 -22.32 -1.89 17.83
C VAL A 191 -22.18 -3.30 17.25
N HIS A 192 -21.23 -3.52 16.35
CA HIS A 192 -21.00 -4.83 15.73
C HIS A 192 -20.35 -5.85 16.67
N LEU A 193 -19.84 -5.46 17.85
CA LEU A 193 -19.26 -6.40 18.81
C LEU A 193 -20.23 -7.52 19.20
N ILE A 194 -21.54 -7.24 19.29
CA ILE A 194 -22.55 -8.24 19.66
C ILE A 194 -22.69 -9.40 18.67
N ARG A 195 -22.03 -9.31 17.52
CA ARG A 195 -22.01 -10.36 16.50
C ARG A 195 -20.82 -11.31 16.68
N LEU A 196 -19.91 -11.02 17.61
CA LEU A 196 -18.70 -11.81 17.85
C LEU A 196 -18.94 -12.89 18.92
N PRO A 197 -18.10 -13.94 18.95
CA PRO A 197 -17.98 -14.83 20.10
C PRO A 197 -17.80 -14.04 21.41
N LYS A 198 -18.37 -14.55 22.51
CA LYS A 198 -18.46 -13.82 23.80
C LYS A 198 -17.08 -13.51 24.38
N GLU A 199 -16.13 -14.40 24.14
CA GLU A 199 -14.74 -14.28 24.57
C GLU A 199 -14.02 -13.13 23.86
N LEU A 200 -14.36 -12.86 22.60
CA LEU A 200 -13.80 -11.73 21.85
C LEU A 200 -14.43 -10.40 22.26
N ILE A 201 -15.72 -10.41 22.62
CA ILE A 201 -16.37 -9.24 23.21
C ILE A 201 -15.67 -8.87 24.52
N ASP A 202 -15.42 -9.87 25.37
CA ASP A 202 -14.72 -9.67 26.64
C ASP A 202 -13.29 -9.18 26.44
N TYR A 203 -12.58 -9.74 25.46
CA TYR A 203 -11.25 -9.29 25.08
C TYR A 203 -11.24 -7.78 24.76
N ILE A 204 -12.12 -7.30 23.88
CA ILE A 204 -12.19 -5.88 23.54
C ILE A 204 -12.59 -5.03 24.74
N ILE A 205 -13.58 -5.46 25.54
CA ILE A 205 -13.98 -4.72 26.74
C ILE A 205 -12.81 -4.59 27.72
N LEU A 206 -12.09 -5.67 27.99
CA LEU A 206 -10.94 -5.67 28.89
C LEU A 206 -9.77 -4.87 28.33
N HIS A 207 -9.56 -4.91 27.01
CA HIS A 207 -8.59 -4.08 26.31
C HIS A 207 -8.87 -2.59 26.52
N GLU A 208 -10.11 -2.15 26.31
CA GLU A 208 -10.49 -0.75 26.51
C GLU A 208 -10.45 -0.33 27.98
N LEU A 209 -10.80 -1.23 28.91
CA LEU A 209 -10.65 -0.98 30.34
C LEU A 209 -9.16 -0.88 30.74
N ALA A 210 -8.28 -1.72 30.18
CA ALA A 210 -6.85 -1.65 30.46
C ALA A 210 -6.25 -0.29 30.09
N HIS A 211 -6.79 0.36 29.05
CA HIS A 211 -6.42 1.73 28.67
C HIS A 211 -6.74 2.80 29.71
N ILE A 212 -7.52 2.50 30.75
CA ILE A 212 -7.71 3.40 31.90
C ILE A 212 -6.43 3.52 32.73
N LYS A 213 -5.66 2.43 32.83
CA LYS A 213 -4.40 2.40 33.58
C LYS A 213 -3.20 2.77 32.73
N GLU A 214 -3.16 2.31 31.47
CA GLU A 214 -2.05 2.55 30.55
C GLU A 214 -2.58 2.93 29.16
N LYS A 215 -2.42 4.19 28.76
CA LYS A 215 -3.10 4.74 27.57
C LYS A 215 -2.52 4.27 26.23
N ASN A 216 -1.26 3.84 26.21
CA ASN A 216 -0.57 3.41 25.01
C ASN A 216 -0.31 1.90 25.05
N HIS A 217 -0.18 1.25 23.91
CA HIS A 217 0.13 -0.19 23.80
C HIS A 217 1.60 -0.53 24.10
N SER A 218 2.13 -0.03 25.22
CA SER A 218 3.50 -0.34 25.67
C SER A 218 3.60 -1.76 26.26
N SER A 219 4.82 -2.25 26.54
CA SER A 219 4.99 -3.52 27.27
C SER A 219 4.18 -3.55 28.56
N LYS A 220 4.13 -2.43 29.30
CA LYS A 220 3.36 -2.31 30.55
C LYS A 220 1.86 -2.50 30.33
N PHE A 221 1.33 -2.09 29.17
CA PHE A 221 -0.06 -2.32 28.82
C PHE A 221 -0.34 -3.81 28.65
N TYR A 222 0.47 -4.51 27.86
CA TYR A 222 0.28 -5.94 27.61
C TYR A 222 0.53 -6.78 28.86
N ASP A 223 1.50 -6.40 29.70
CA ASP A 223 1.72 -7.04 31.00
C ASP A 223 0.48 -6.90 31.88
N PHE A 224 -0.10 -5.69 31.95
CA PHE A 224 -1.32 -5.45 32.72
C PHE A 224 -2.54 -6.18 32.13
N LEU A 225 -2.74 -6.13 30.81
CA LEU A 225 -3.83 -6.85 30.14
C LEU A 225 -3.69 -8.37 30.38
N GLY A 226 -2.46 -8.90 30.37
CA GLY A 226 -2.15 -10.29 30.71
C GLY A 226 -2.56 -10.68 32.14
N THR A 227 -2.52 -9.75 33.10
CA THR A 227 -3.05 -10.00 34.45
C THR A 227 -4.59 -10.10 34.49
N LEU A 228 -5.28 -9.42 33.57
CA LEU A 228 -6.74 -9.44 33.48
C LEU A 228 -7.25 -10.61 32.63
N LEU A 229 -6.51 -10.94 31.58
CA LEU A 229 -6.85 -11.92 30.56
C LEU A 229 -5.58 -12.64 30.05
N PRO A 230 -5.18 -13.76 30.69
CA PRO A 230 -3.93 -14.45 30.36
C PRO A 230 -3.82 -14.88 28.89
N ASN A 231 -4.91 -15.29 28.25
CA ASN A 231 -4.96 -15.71 26.85
C ASN A 231 -5.21 -14.55 25.86
N HIS A 232 -5.00 -13.28 26.26
CA HIS A 232 -5.25 -12.11 25.40
C HIS A 232 -4.53 -12.15 24.04
N ARG A 233 -3.36 -12.80 23.95
CA ARG A 233 -2.61 -12.95 22.69
C ARG A 233 -3.35 -13.84 21.68
N GLU A 234 -3.94 -14.94 22.14
CA GLU A 234 -4.73 -15.85 21.30
C GLU A 234 -6.02 -15.17 20.84
N LEU A 235 -6.69 -14.47 21.76
CA LEU A 235 -7.91 -13.71 21.45
C LEU A 235 -7.63 -12.55 20.51
N SER A 236 -6.46 -11.88 20.63
CA SER A 236 -6.03 -10.86 19.68
C SER A 236 -5.82 -11.44 18.28
N LYS A 237 -5.25 -12.64 18.16
CA LYS A 237 -5.07 -13.32 16.86
C LYS A 237 -6.43 -13.68 16.27
N GLU A 238 -7.32 -14.25 17.06
CA GLU A 238 -8.68 -14.59 16.63
C GLU A 238 -9.48 -13.34 16.21
N MET A 239 -9.32 -12.22 16.92
CA MET A 239 -9.98 -10.95 16.60
C MET A 239 -9.62 -10.41 15.20
N LYS A 240 -8.41 -10.69 14.70
CA LYS A 240 -7.95 -10.28 13.35
C LYS A 240 -8.72 -10.95 12.20
N LYS A 241 -9.53 -11.98 12.50
CA LYS A 241 -10.43 -12.64 11.53
C LYS A 241 -11.74 -11.88 11.31
N TYR A 242 -12.03 -10.89 12.16
CA TYR A 242 -13.30 -10.15 12.12
C TYR A 242 -13.06 -8.68 11.74
N SER A 243 -14.00 -8.10 10.98
CA SER A 243 -14.00 -6.67 10.66
C SER A 243 -15.38 -6.04 10.92
N PRO A 244 -15.45 -4.80 11.47
CA PRO A 244 -16.71 -4.10 11.63
C PRO A 244 -17.41 -3.81 10.28
N ASP A 245 -16.66 -3.75 9.17
CA ASP A 245 -17.19 -3.39 7.86
C ASP A 245 -17.88 -4.54 7.12
N LYS A 246 -17.63 -5.79 7.52
CA LYS A 246 -18.25 -6.98 6.89
C LYS A 246 -19.65 -7.19 7.48
N PHE A 247 -20.64 -6.58 6.81
CA PHE A 247 -22.01 -6.48 7.28
C PHE A 247 -22.75 -7.82 7.30
N LEU A 248 -22.31 -8.84 6.53
CA LEU A 248 -23.12 -10.04 6.24
C LEU A 248 -22.45 -11.41 6.44
N SER A 249 -21.14 -11.50 6.67
CA SER A 249 -20.44 -12.79 6.79
C SER A 249 -20.16 -13.19 8.24
N ILE A 250 -21.22 -13.41 9.01
CA ILE A 250 -21.10 -14.19 10.27
C ILE A 250 -22.14 -15.30 10.22
N GLU A 251 -21.96 -16.23 9.29
CA GLU A 251 -22.36 -17.60 9.54
C GLU A 251 -21.29 -18.25 10.41
N LYS A 252 -21.74 -18.90 11.49
CA LYS A 252 -20.91 -19.80 12.28
C LYS A 252 -20.32 -20.85 11.33
N GLY A 253 -19.01 -20.77 11.12
CA GLY A 253 -18.19 -21.87 10.61
C GLY A 253 -18.46 -22.25 9.15
N VAL A 254 -18.16 -21.34 8.22
CA VAL A 254 -17.20 -21.52 7.11
C VAL A 254 -17.02 -20.10 6.55
N LEU A 255 -15.87 -19.47 6.84
CA LEU A 255 -15.47 -18.27 6.10
C LEU A 255 -15.21 -18.73 4.66
N SER A 256 -15.83 -18.08 3.66
CA SER A 256 -15.16 -18.03 2.35
C SER A 256 -13.90 -17.19 2.57
N MET A 257 -12.82 -17.86 2.94
CA MET A 257 -11.51 -17.23 2.94
C MET A 257 -11.28 -16.72 1.51
N LYS A 258 -10.80 -15.47 1.37
CA LYS A 258 -10.52 -14.89 0.04
C LYS A 258 -9.53 -15.78 -0.74
N TYR A 259 -8.61 -16.36 0.00
CA TYR A 259 -7.65 -17.34 -0.46
C TYR A 259 -7.84 -18.66 0.28
N SER A 260 -7.31 -19.74 -0.27
CA SER A 260 -7.33 -21.07 0.33
C SER A 260 -6.65 -21.07 1.70
N GLU A 261 -6.96 -22.09 2.53
CA GLU A 261 -6.33 -22.25 3.84
C GLU A 261 -4.80 -22.27 3.76
N ASN A 262 -4.23 -22.77 2.67
CA ASN A 262 -2.78 -22.80 2.48
C ASN A 262 -2.20 -21.40 2.30
N ILE A 263 -2.83 -20.56 1.48
CA ILE A 263 -2.40 -19.17 1.27
C ILE A 263 -2.62 -18.34 2.53
N MET A 264 -3.73 -18.55 3.22
CA MET A 264 -4.03 -17.82 4.46
C MET A 264 -2.96 -18.00 5.53
N LYS A 265 -2.33 -19.19 5.62
CA LYS A 265 -1.19 -19.41 6.54
C LYS A 265 -0.05 -18.42 6.30
N LEU A 266 0.21 -18.01 5.07
CA LEU A 266 1.29 -17.08 4.74
C LEU A 266 1.08 -15.70 5.38
N THR A 267 -0.18 -15.27 5.50
CA THR A 267 -0.57 -14.00 6.12
C THR A 267 -0.48 -14.01 7.65
N GLU A 268 -0.18 -15.17 8.24
CA GLU A 268 -0.06 -15.37 9.69
C GLU A 268 1.40 -15.55 10.17
N LEU A 269 2.35 -15.70 9.24
CA LEU A 269 3.78 -15.97 9.54
C LEU A 269 4.52 -14.76 10.11
N GLY A 270 4.09 -13.55 9.73
CA GLY A 270 4.75 -12.29 10.10
C GLY A 270 6.03 -12.02 9.33
N GLU A 271 6.91 -11.18 9.89
CA GLU A 271 8.13 -10.76 9.19
C GLU A 271 9.02 -11.97 8.84
N PRO A 272 9.41 -12.12 7.56
CA PRO A 272 10.19 -13.27 7.14
C PRO A 272 11.67 -13.10 7.49
N ASP A 273 12.35 -14.18 7.89
CA ASP A 273 13.80 -14.16 8.14
C ASP A 273 14.55 -13.88 6.82
N THR A 274 15.42 -12.87 6.82
CA THR A 274 16.18 -12.41 5.64
C THR A 274 17.30 -13.37 5.22
N LYS A 275 17.76 -14.24 6.12
CA LYS A 275 18.88 -15.19 5.87
C LYS A 275 18.38 -16.62 5.67
N ASN A 276 17.33 -17.02 6.37
CA ASN A 276 16.84 -18.39 6.39
C ASN A 276 15.42 -18.45 5.83
N TRP A 277 15.31 -18.64 4.52
CA TRP A 277 14.00 -18.73 3.86
C TRP A 277 13.28 -20.02 4.25
N LEU A 278 12.02 -19.90 4.68
CA LEU A 278 11.15 -21.04 4.97
C LEU A 278 10.98 -21.93 3.73
N SER A 279 10.89 -23.24 3.92
CA SER A 279 10.39 -24.16 2.89
C SER A 279 8.87 -24.02 2.83
N TYR A 280 8.34 -23.33 1.81
CA TYR A 280 6.89 -23.13 1.70
C TYR A 280 6.15 -24.43 1.36
N LYS A 281 6.85 -25.40 0.77
CA LYS A 281 6.35 -26.76 0.58
C LYS A 281 5.96 -27.41 1.92
N ASP A 282 6.70 -27.12 3.00
CA ASP A 282 6.41 -27.67 4.33
C ASP A 282 5.12 -27.10 4.94
N LEU A 283 4.65 -25.95 4.43
CA LEU A 283 3.38 -25.34 4.79
C LEU A 283 2.20 -25.88 3.95
N GLY A 284 2.47 -26.77 3.00
CA GLY A 284 1.51 -27.34 2.07
C GLY A 284 1.32 -26.54 0.79
N ILE A 285 2.22 -25.58 0.50
CA ILE A 285 2.18 -24.80 -0.75
C ILE A 285 2.69 -25.64 -1.91
N THR A 286 1.93 -25.65 -3.00
CA THR A 286 2.16 -26.45 -4.20
C THR A 286 1.95 -25.62 -5.47
N ALA A 287 2.22 -26.21 -6.64
CA ALA A 287 1.96 -25.57 -7.92
C ALA A 287 0.47 -25.22 -8.15
N GLN A 288 -0.47 -25.87 -7.45
CA GLN A 288 -1.91 -25.53 -7.55
C GLN A 288 -2.23 -24.17 -6.93
N ASP A 289 -1.37 -23.69 -6.03
CA ASP A 289 -1.55 -22.45 -5.28
C ASP A 289 -1.03 -21.21 -6.05
N ILE A 290 -0.33 -21.40 -7.19
CA ILE A 290 0.27 -20.32 -8.00
C ILE A 290 -0.72 -19.21 -8.37
N PRO A 291 -1.97 -19.49 -8.83
CA PRO A 291 -2.91 -18.44 -9.18
C PRO A 291 -3.25 -17.53 -8.00
N GLU A 292 -3.48 -18.12 -6.82
CA GLU A 292 -3.83 -17.37 -5.62
C GLU A 292 -2.63 -16.64 -5.02
N LEU A 293 -1.44 -17.24 -5.05
CA LEU A 293 -0.19 -16.57 -4.67
C LEU A 293 0.06 -15.32 -5.52
N THR A 294 -0.21 -15.43 -6.83
CA THR A 294 -0.06 -14.33 -7.78
C THR A 294 -1.08 -13.23 -7.53
N GLU A 295 -2.32 -13.59 -7.20
CA GLU A 295 -3.35 -12.62 -6.80
C GLU A 295 -2.98 -11.91 -5.49
N LEU A 296 -2.39 -12.63 -4.52
CA LEU A 296 -1.99 -12.06 -3.22
C LEU A 296 -0.91 -10.97 -3.39
N LEU A 297 0.01 -11.11 -4.35
CA LEU A 297 1.06 -10.11 -4.60
C LEU A 297 0.51 -8.69 -4.76
N ASN A 298 -0.64 -8.52 -5.41
CA ASN A 298 -1.21 -7.20 -5.72
C ASN A 298 -2.45 -6.87 -4.89
N ASP A 299 -2.67 -7.59 -3.79
CA ASP A 299 -3.80 -7.35 -2.92
C ASP A 299 -3.53 -6.20 -1.95
N GLU A 300 -4.14 -5.03 -2.20
CA GLU A 300 -4.04 -3.85 -1.33
C GLU A 300 -4.44 -4.13 0.12
N GLU A 301 -5.28 -5.14 0.40
CA GLU A 301 -5.64 -5.53 1.77
C GLU A 301 -4.43 -6.09 2.55
N TYR A 302 -3.41 -6.60 1.84
CA TYR A 302 -2.21 -7.22 2.40
C TYR A 302 -0.92 -6.46 2.02
N GLY A 303 -1.02 -5.18 1.61
CA GLY A 303 0.14 -4.35 1.28
C GLY A 303 0.91 -3.83 2.51
N PHE A 304 2.12 -3.30 2.28
CA PHE A 304 3.03 -2.75 3.31
C PHE A 304 2.59 -1.41 3.95
N ASP A 305 1.37 -0.95 3.71
CA ASP A 305 0.86 0.36 4.17
C ASP A 305 0.73 0.49 5.71
N SER A 306 0.92 -0.59 6.47
CA SER A 306 1.12 -0.52 7.92
C SER A 306 2.12 -1.57 8.40
N GLU A 307 3.32 -1.13 8.80
CA GLU A 307 4.39 -1.98 9.38
C GLU A 307 3.92 -2.77 10.63
N ASP A 308 2.84 -2.34 11.29
CA ASP A 308 2.26 -2.99 12.48
C ASP A 308 1.28 -4.15 12.19
N ASP A 309 0.89 -4.39 10.92
CA ASP A 309 0.00 -5.50 10.57
C ASP A 309 0.77 -6.71 10.03
N ILE A 310 0.85 -7.78 10.83
CA ILE A 310 1.45 -9.07 10.46
C ILE A 310 1.04 -9.59 9.07
N LYS A 311 -0.14 -9.21 8.58
CA LYS A 311 -0.67 -9.62 7.28
C LYS A 311 0.06 -9.01 6.09
N CYS A 312 0.72 -7.85 6.26
CA CYS A 312 1.47 -7.21 5.17
C CYS A 312 2.61 -8.10 4.65
N TRP A 313 3.20 -8.90 5.54
CA TRP A 313 4.23 -9.87 5.20
C TRP A 313 3.74 -11.05 4.36
N GLY A 314 2.42 -11.20 4.20
CA GLY A 314 1.83 -12.21 3.31
C GLY A 314 2.30 -12.07 1.87
N GLN A 315 2.46 -10.84 1.36
CA GLN A 315 3.02 -10.58 0.04
C GLN A 315 4.48 -11.04 -0.05
N ALA A 316 5.26 -10.79 1.00
CA ALA A 316 6.64 -11.24 1.07
C ALA A 316 6.76 -12.76 1.01
N HIS A 317 5.95 -13.45 1.82
CA HIS A 317 5.89 -14.89 1.78
C HIS A 317 5.41 -15.43 0.43
N ALA A 318 4.50 -14.73 -0.26
CA ALA A 318 4.01 -15.14 -1.57
C ALA A 318 5.08 -15.09 -2.65
N TRP A 319 5.86 -14.00 -2.79
CA TRP A 319 6.91 -13.96 -3.82
C TRP A 319 8.00 -14.99 -3.55
N ARG A 320 8.36 -15.22 -2.28
CA ARG A 320 9.33 -16.26 -1.91
C ARG A 320 8.82 -17.66 -2.28
N ALA A 321 7.54 -17.95 -2.02
CA ALA A 321 6.91 -19.21 -2.39
C ALA A 321 6.87 -19.41 -3.92
N LEU A 322 6.49 -18.37 -4.68
CA LEU A 322 6.45 -18.38 -6.14
C LEU A 322 7.84 -18.66 -6.74
N GLY A 323 8.89 -18.09 -6.14
CA GLY A 323 10.28 -18.38 -6.51
C GLY A 323 10.65 -19.84 -6.28
N GLN A 324 10.36 -20.40 -5.11
CA GLN A 324 10.62 -21.83 -4.82
C GLN A 324 9.85 -22.79 -5.73
N LEU A 325 8.64 -22.39 -6.16
CA LEU A 325 7.82 -23.14 -7.11
C LEU A 325 8.28 -22.98 -8.57
N ARG A 326 9.21 -22.06 -8.85
CA ARG A 326 9.64 -21.67 -10.20
C ARG A 326 8.47 -21.23 -11.09
N ALA A 327 7.55 -20.45 -10.52
CA ALA A 327 6.31 -20.05 -11.19
C ALA A 327 6.56 -18.96 -12.24
N LYS A 328 6.65 -19.33 -13.52
CA LYS A 328 6.84 -18.38 -14.63
C LYS A 328 5.70 -17.37 -14.76
N GLU A 329 4.49 -17.74 -14.35
CA GLU A 329 3.29 -16.89 -14.37
C GLU A 329 3.42 -15.69 -13.43
N ALA A 330 4.32 -15.78 -12.43
CA ALA A 330 4.58 -14.71 -11.47
C ALA A 330 5.50 -13.62 -12.00
N VAL A 331 6.21 -13.84 -13.11
CA VAL A 331 7.28 -12.92 -13.55
C VAL A 331 6.73 -11.52 -13.86
N ILE A 332 5.67 -11.43 -14.68
CA ILE A 332 5.05 -10.13 -15.02
C ILE A 332 4.39 -9.46 -13.79
N PRO A 333 3.63 -10.16 -12.95
CA PRO A 333 3.14 -9.62 -11.68
C PRO A 333 4.24 -9.07 -10.76
N LEU A 334 5.40 -9.73 -10.69
CA LEU A 334 6.53 -9.29 -9.86
C LEU A 334 7.22 -8.06 -10.45
N THR A 335 7.42 -7.99 -11.77
CA THR A 335 8.02 -6.80 -12.40
C THR A 335 7.12 -5.57 -12.31
N ALA A 336 5.79 -5.75 -12.39
CA ALA A 336 4.82 -4.67 -12.25
C ALA A 336 4.89 -3.95 -10.88
N ARG A 337 5.46 -4.59 -9.85
CA ARG A 337 5.66 -3.95 -8.53
C ARG A 337 6.62 -2.76 -8.58
N PHE A 338 7.51 -2.73 -9.57
CA PHE A 338 8.46 -1.65 -9.75
C PHE A 338 7.91 -0.48 -10.60
N ASP A 339 6.63 -0.54 -11.01
CA ASP A 339 6.00 0.50 -11.84
C ASP A 339 5.56 1.75 -11.06
N ASP A 340 5.41 1.67 -9.72
CA ASP A 340 5.02 2.78 -8.84
C ASP A 340 6.18 3.13 -7.89
N ASP A 341 6.38 4.41 -7.57
CA ASP A 341 7.44 4.90 -6.67
C ASP A 341 7.16 4.60 -5.17
N LYS A 342 6.23 3.67 -4.89
CA LYS A 342 5.74 3.30 -3.54
C LYS A 342 6.24 1.93 -3.05
N TYR A 343 7.18 1.32 -3.75
CA TYR A 343 7.83 0.09 -3.28
C TYR A 343 8.61 0.34 -1.98
N THR A 344 8.85 -0.73 -1.21
CA THR A 344 9.69 -0.71 -0.01
C THR A 344 11.10 -1.20 -0.35
N ASP A 345 12.06 -0.96 0.55
CA ASP A 345 13.44 -1.46 0.38
C ASP A 345 13.48 -3.01 0.26
N TRP A 346 12.47 -3.70 0.80
CA TRP A 346 12.40 -5.17 0.76
C TRP A 346 12.21 -5.74 -0.65
N GLU A 347 11.41 -5.10 -1.51
CA GLU A 347 11.23 -5.57 -2.88
C GLU A 347 12.56 -5.59 -3.64
N HIS A 348 13.40 -4.58 -3.43
CA HIS A 348 14.70 -4.47 -4.07
C HIS A 348 15.72 -5.49 -3.58
N GLU A 349 15.62 -5.91 -2.31
CA GLU A 349 16.55 -6.87 -1.72
C GLU A 349 16.18 -8.33 -2.06
N GLU A 350 14.89 -8.68 -2.13
CA GLU A 350 14.47 -10.08 -2.24
C GLU A 350 14.02 -10.52 -3.62
N ILE A 351 13.32 -9.67 -4.37
CA ILE A 351 12.76 -10.06 -5.68
C ILE A 351 13.87 -10.47 -6.68
N PRO A 352 15.09 -9.90 -6.68
CA PRO A 352 16.19 -10.44 -7.48
C PRO A 352 16.48 -11.92 -7.22
N GLU A 353 16.40 -12.36 -5.96
CA GLU A 353 16.56 -13.78 -5.62
C GLU A 353 15.37 -14.64 -6.08
N VAL A 354 14.16 -14.08 -6.04
CA VAL A 354 12.94 -14.73 -6.54
C VAL A 354 13.06 -15.01 -8.04
N PHE A 355 13.45 -14.02 -8.84
CA PHE A 355 13.66 -14.21 -10.28
C PHE A 355 14.77 -15.22 -10.55
N ALA A 356 15.86 -15.19 -9.77
CA ALA A 356 16.93 -16.17 -9.89
C ALA A 356 16.45 -17.61 -9.62
N MET A 357 15.48 -17.82 -8.71
CA MET A 357 14.89 -19.15 -8.50
C MET A 357 13.95 -19.57 -9.61
N ILE A 358 13.17 -18.63 -10.19
CA ILE A 358 12.34 -18.90 -11.38
C ILE A 358 13.23 -19.33 -12.56
N GLY A 359 14.38 -18.69 -12.70
CA GLY A 359 15.42 -19.09 -13.65
C GLY A 359 15.11 -18.64 -15.08
N LYS A 360 15.28 -19.54 -16.05
CA LYS A 360 15.27 -19.21 -17.49
C LYS A 360 14.03 -18.44 -17.95
N ASP A 361 12.86 -18.81 -17.43
CA ASP A 361 11.58 -18.19 -17.81
C ASP A 361 11.46 -16.72 -17.37
N ALA A 362 12.34 -16.24 -16.47
CA ALA A 362 12.37 -14.84 -16.07
C ALA A 362 13.17 -13.95 -17.04
N ILE A 363 14.15 -14.49 -17.77
CA ILE A 363 15.16 -13.67 -18.49
C ILE A 363 14.54 -12.77 -19.57
N GLU A 364 13.65 -13.29 -20.40
CA GLU A 364 13.03 -12.53 -21.50
C GLU A 364 12.08 -11.42 -20.97
N PRO A 365 11.16 -11.68 -20.03
CA PRO A 365 10.37 -10.60 -19.42
C PRO A 365 11.22 -9.54 -18.69
N LEU A 366 12.31 -9.94 -18.04
CA LEU A 366 13.24 -8.99 -17.40
C LEU A 366 13.93 -8.12 -18.45
N ARG A 367 14.35 -8.70 -19.58
CA ARG A 367 14.87 -7.94 -20.72
C ARG A 367 13.83 -6.92 -21.20
N ASP A 368 12.60 -7.33 -21.44
CA ASP A 368 11.57 -6.42 -21.94
C ASP A 368 11.35 -5.23 -20.99
N TYR A 369 11.35 -5.47 -19.68
CA TYR A 369 11.25 -4.41 -18.68
C TYR A 369 12.46 -3.47 -18.67
N LEU A 370 13.69 -4.02 -18.73
CA LEU A 370 14.93 -3.23 -18.72
C LEU A 370 15.02 -2.28 -19.92
N PHE A 371 14.52 -2.70 -21.08
CA PHE A 371 14.56 -1.93 -22.33
C PHE A 371 13.40 -0.94 -22.50
N ASP A 372 12.38 -1.00 -21.64
CA ASP A 372 11.24 -0.09 -21.69
C ASP A 372 11.56 1.23 -20.96
N ASN A 373 11.89 2.27 -21.74
CA ASN A 373 12.19 3.61 -21.21
C ASN A 373 10.98 4.32 -20.58
N SER A 374 9.76 3.75 -20.68
CA SER A 374 8.60 4.27 -19.93
C SER A 374 8.58 3.81 -18.47
N LYS A 375 9.41 2.83 -18.10
CA LYS A 375 9.51 2.31 -16.73
C LYS A 375 10.38 3.18 -15.83
N PRO A 376 10.10 3.23 -14.52
CA PRO A 376 10.94 3.95 -13.56
C PRO A 376 12.40 3.47 -13.57
N GLU A 377 13.35 4.41 -13.49
CA GLU A 377 14.79 4.09 -13.54
C GLU A 377 15.21 3.11 -12.44
N MET A 378 14.74 3.32 -11.20
CA MET A 378 15.03 2.41 -10.07
C MET A 378 14.48 1.00 -10.29
N GLY A 379 13.30 0.87 -10.92
CA GLY A 379 12.75 -0.43 -11.30
C GLY A 379 13.68 -1.14 -12.29
N ARG A 380 14.11 -0.42 -13.33
CA ARG A 380 15.06 -0.94 -14.33
C ARG A 380 16.41 -1.33 -13.74
N ILE A 381 16.94 -0.56 -12.77
CA ILE A 381 18.16 -0.91 -12.02
C ILE A 381 17.97 -2.25 -11.29
N THR A 382 16.82 -2.45 -10.67
CA THR A 382 16.49 -3.67 -9.92
C THR A 382 16.33 -4.88 -10.84
N ILE A 383 15.76 -4.66 -12.02
CA ILE A 383 15.70 -5.69 -13.06
C ILE A 383 17.10 -6.06 -13.55
N ALA A 384 17.99 -5.09 -13.74
CA ALA A 384 19.39 -5.36 -14.08
C ALA A 384 20.11 -6.14 -12.97
N ASP A 385 19.84 -5.84 -11.69
CA ASP A 385 20.36 -6.60 -10.54
C ASP A 385 19.79 -8.02 -10.50
N SER A 386 18.53 -8.19 -10.87
CA SER A 386 17.87 -9.50 -10.98
C SER A 386 18.54 -10.40 -12.02
N LEU A 387 18.98 -9.84 -13.15
CA LEU A 387 19.77 -10.56 -14.15
C LEU A 387 21.15 -10.97 -13.60
N LYS A 388 21.82 -10.08 -12.84
CA LYS A 388 23.07 -10.41 -12.14
C LYS A 388 22.87 -11.55 -11.15
N CYS A 389 21.86 -11.45 -10.28
CA CYS A 389 21.52 -12.46 -9.29
C CYS A 389 21.22 -13.81 -9.96
N THR A 390 20.45 -13.80 -11.05
CA THR A 390 20.13 -15.00 -11.84
C THR A 390 21.38 -15.66 -12.40
N ALA A 391 22.30 -14.88 -12.97
CA ALA A 391 23.58 -15.36 -13.49
C ALA A 391 24.51 -15.94 -12.40
N GLN A 392 24.48 -15.37 -11.19
CA GLN A 392 25.28 -15.85 -10.05
C GLN A 392 24.73 -17.16 -9.47
N LYS A 393 23.41 -17.29 -9.36
CA LYS A 393 22.77 -18.48 -8.78
C LYS A 393 22.57 -19.62 -9.78
N ASN A 394 22.56 -19.35 -11.08
CA ASN A 394 22.37 -20.33 -12.15
C ASN A 394 23.50 -20.21 -13.19
N PRO A 395 24.65 -20.90 -12.99
CA PRO A 395 25.81 -20.81 -13.87
C PRO A 395 25.52 -21.13 -15.35
N GLU A 396 24.54 -21.97 -15.63
CA GLU A 396 24.08 -22.34 -16.97
C GLU A 396 23.32 -21.23 -17.70
N LEU A 397 22.80 -20.23 -16.96
CA LEU A 397 22.09 -19.06 -17.51
C LEU A 397 22.97 -17.81 -17.55
N LYS A 398 24.23 -17.93 -17.12
CA LYS A 398 25.15 -16.81 -16.95
C LYS A 398 25.37 -16.03 -18.25
N ASP A 399 25.62 -16.74 -19.35
CA ASP A 399 25.90 -16.10 -20.64
C ASP A 399 24.67 -15.39 -21.21
N ASP A 400 23.46 -15.95 -21.02
CA ASP A 400 22.20 -15.33 -21.43
C ASP A 400 21.97 -14.00 -20.67
N CYS A 401 22.21 -13.98 -19.37
CA CYS A 401 22.07 -12.77 -18.55
C CYS A 401 23.13 -11.70 -18.89
N ILE A 402 24.39 -12.11 -19.06
CA ILE A 402 25.47 -11.22 -19.51
C ILE A 402 25.12 -10.60 -20.87
N LYS A 403 24.56 -11.41 -21.77
CA LYS A 403 24.13 -10.94 -23.08
C LYS A 403 23.06 -9.85 -22.96
N VAL A 404 22.03 -10.04 -22.13
CA VAL A 404 20.99 -9.02 -21.94
C VAL A 404 21.57 -7.70 -21.41
N LEU A 405 22.44 -7.76 -20.40
CA LEU A 405 23.09 -6.57 -19.83
C LEU A 405 24.01 -5.88 -20.84
N SER A 406 24.73 -6.65 -21.66
CA SER A 406 25.61 -6.12 -22.71
C SER A 406 24.79 -5.47 -23.83
N ASP A 407 23.75 -6.14 -24.31
CA ASP A 407 22.84 -5.62 -25.35
C ASP A 407 22.15 -4.33 -24.87
N TYR A 408 21.84 -4.21 -23.58
CA TYR A 408 21.31 -2.98 -22.97
C TYR A 408 22.34 -1.85 -23.05
N LEU A 409 23.57 -2.11 -22.58
CA LEU A 409 24.63 -1.10 -22.53
C LEU A 409 25.06 -0.63 -23.93
N GLU A 410 24.97 -1.48 -24.95
CA GLU A 410 25.22 -1.11 -26.35
C GLU A 410 24.22 -0.03 -26.84
N GLN A 411 22.97 -0.10 -26.38
CA GLN A 411 21.86 0.77 -26.77
C GLN A 411 21.63 1.93 -25.80
N ALA A 412 22.37 1.97 -24.70
CA ALA A 412 22.21 2.98 -23.65
C ALA A 412 22.49 4.41 -24.15
N THR A 413 21.74 5.36 -23.60
CA THR A 413 21.85 6.80 -23.88
C THR A 413 22.34 7.55 -22.63
N GLU A 414 22.61 8.84 -22.78
CA GLU A 414 22.99 9.73 -21.67
C GLU A 414 21.84 10.04 -20.69
N ASP A 415 20.61 9.59 -20.99
CA ASP A 415 19.41 9.89 -20.21
C ASP A 415 19.40 9.18 -18.84
N TYR A 416 20.10 8.04 -18.72
CA TYR A 416 20.09 7.18 -17.52
C TYR A 416 21.52 6.79 -17.07
N PRO A 417 22.36 7.75 -16.70
CA PRO A 417 23.78 7.47 -16.42
C PRO A 417 23.99 6.59 -15.19
N ASP A 418 23.09 6.63 -14.20
CA ASP A 418 23.16 5.79 -13.01
C ASP A 418 22.80 4.34 -13.33
N LEU A 419 21.71 4.08 -14.07
CA LEU A 419 21.38 2.74 -14.59
C LEU A 419 22.53 2.16 -15.44
N ASN A 420 23.17 2.98 -16.28
CA ASN A 420 24.34 2.56 -17.05
C ASN A 420 25.51 2.19 -16.14
N GLY A 421 25.76 2.97 -15.09
CA GLY A 421 26.75 2.66 -14.04
C GLY A 421 26.49 1.33 -13.34
N PHE A 422 25.24 1.06 -12.98
CA PHE A 422 24.84 -0.22 -12.38
C PHE A 422 25.03 -1.40 -13.36
N ALA A 423 24.62 -1.26 -14.63
CA ALA A 423 24.83 -2.29 -15.64
C ALA A 423 26.32 -2.65 -15.80
N VAL A 424 27.20 -1.65 -15.81
CA VAL A 424 28.67 -1.85 -15.81
C VAL A 424 29.12 -2.58 -14.54
N SER A 425 28.65 -2.15 -13.36
CA SER A 425 28.97 -2.80 -12.08
C SER A 425 28.60 -4.28 -12.10
N TYR A 426 27.40 -4.60 -12.59
CA TYR A 426 26.90 -5.96 -12.62
C TYR A 426 27.66 -6.85 -13.60
N LEU A 427 28.02 -6.33 -14.79
CA LEU A 427 28.91 -7.03 -15.72
C LEU A 427 30.29 -7.29 -15.12
N ALA A 428 30.83 -6.34 -14.36
CA ALA A 428 32.09 -6.49 -13.64
C ALA A 428 32.00 -7.54 -12.53
N ASP A 429 30.95 -7.53 -11.71
CA ASP A 429 30.69 -8.52 -10.66
C ASP A 429 30.60 -9.95 -11.23
N LEU A 430 30.02 -10.08 -12.43
CA LEU A 430 29.92 -11.36 -13.14
C LEU A 430 31.23 -11.79 -13.81
N LYS A 431 32.26 -10.93 -13.82
CA LYS A 431 33.51 -11.10 -14.56
C LYS A 431 33.25 -11.36 -16.05
N ALA A 432 32.35 -10.58 -16.65
CA ALA A 432 31.93 -10.69 -18.04
C ALA A 432 33.02 -10.17 -19.00
N VAL A 433 34.11 -10.92 -19.16
CA VAL A 433 35.27 -10.49 -19.98
C VAL A 433 34.90 -10.12 -21.42
N ASN A 434 33.88 -10.77 -21.99
CA ASN A 434 33.41 -10.49 -23.36
C ASN A 434 32.64 -9.16 -23.48
N ALA A 435 32.25 -8.55 -22.36
CA ALA A 435 31.53 -7.27 -22.33
C ALA A 435 32.48 -6.06 -22.21
N ILE A 436 33.80 -6.26 -22.14
CA ILE A 436 34.74 -5.14 -21.91
C ILE A 436 34.69 -4.07 -23.00
N ASP A 437 34.47 -4.46 -24.26
CA ASP A 437 34.46 -3.51 -25.36
C ASP A 437 33.22 -2.62 -25.34
N VAL A 438 32.03 -3.16 -25.01
CA VAL A 438 30.83 -2.33 -24.81
C VAL A 438 30.99 -1.41 -23.59
N ILE A 439 31.60 -1.88 -22.51
CA ILE A 439 31.91 -1.06 -21.33
C ILE A 439 32.81 0.12 -21.72
N ARG A 440 33.91 -0.14 -22.44
CA ARG A 440 34.82 0.91 -22.92
C ARG A 440 34.10 1.93 -23.80
N GLN A 441 33.27 1.48 -24.72
CA GLN A 441 32.46 2.37 -25.58
C GLN A 441 31.49 3.22 -24.77
N ALA A 442 30.87 2.67 -23.72
CA ALA A 442 29.97 3.43 -22.86
C ALA A 442 30.71 4.55 -22.08
N PHE A 443 31.91 4.27 -21.57
CA PHE A 443 32.75 5.29 -20.95
C PHE A 443 33.24 6.34 -21.95
N GLU A 444 33.61 5.93 -23.17
CA GLU A 444 34.03 6.84 -24.25
C GLU A 444 32.90 7.78 -24.67
N LYS A 445 31.66 7.28 -24.74
CA LYS A 445 30.45 8.08 -24.99
C LYS A 445 30.10 9.03 -23.84
N GLY A 446 30.69 8.86 -22.65
CA GLY A 446 30.41 9.70 -21.48
C GLY A 446 29.04 9.46 -20.84
N ILE A 447 28.42 8.29 -21.08
CA ILE A 447 27.05 7.97 -20.64
C ILE A 447 26.99 7.21 -19.31
N VAL A 448 28.12 7.01 -18.62
CA VAL A 448 28.23 6.18 -17.41
C VAL A 448 28.51 7.05 -16.20
N SER A 449 27.68 6.92 -15.16
CA SER A 449 27.92 7.55 -13.85
C SER A 449 29.08 6.90 -13.12
N PHE A 450 30.03 7.71 -12.64
CA PHE A 450 31.15 7.22 -11.83
C PHE A 450 30.75 6.92 -10.38
N GLY A 451 29.53 7.27 -9.98
CA GLY A 451 29.06 7.11 -8.61
C GLY A 451 28.89 5.66 -8.17
N VAL A 452 28.77 4.74 -9.12
CA VAL A 452 28.49 3.32 -8.86
C VAL A 452 29.79 2.51 -8.79
N THR A 453 30.53 2.41 -9.89
CA THR A 453 31.72 1.53 -9.99
C THR A 453 33.04 2.31 -10.09
N GLY A 454 32.99 3.64 -10.18
CA GLY A 454 34.16 4.47 -10.49
C GLY A 454 34.34 4.67 -12.00
N ASP A 455 35.57 4.99 -12.41
CA ASP A 455 35.90 5.20 -13.82
C ASP A 455 36.33 3.90 -14.54
N LEU A 456 36.63 4.00 -15.84
CA LEU A 456 37.05 2.86 -16.65
C LEU A 456 38.28 2.13 -16.07
N GLU A 457 39.25 2.83 -15.48
CA GLU A 457 40.41 2.15 -14.90
C GLU A 457 40.03 1.31 -13.68
N ASP A 458 39.08 1.76 -12.85
CA ASP A 458 38.57 0.95 -11.73
C ASP A 458 37.89 -0.32 -12.25
N VAL A 459 37.08 -0.21 -13.31
CA VAL A 459 36.39 -1.36 -13.93
C VAL A 459 37.39 -2.32 -14.58
N GLU A 460 38.38 -1.84 -15.32
CA GLU A 460 39.42 -2.68 -15.93
C GLU A 460 40.26 -3.42 -14.88
N VAL A 461 40.53 -2.79 -13.73
CA VAL A 461 41.20 -3.45 -12.61
C VAL A 461 40.31 -4.52 -11.99
N LEU A 462 39.04 -4.21 -11.71
CA LEU A 462 38.06 -5.15 -11.17
C LEU A 462 37.89 -6.39 -12.06
N MET A 463 37.88 -6.19 -13.38
CA MET A 463 37.72 -7.26 -14.36
C MET A 463 39.03 -7.95 -14.78
N GLY A 464 40.19 -7.50 -14.27
CA GLY A 464 41.49 -8.11 -14.52
C GLY A 464 42.13 -7.78 -15.88
N PHE A 465 41.63 -6.77 -16.59
CA PHE A 465 42.26 -6.24 -17.81
C PHE A 465 43.44 -5.32 -17.51
N ARG A 466 43.58 -4.90 -16.24
CA ARG A 466 44.62 -4.00 -15.75
C ARG A 466 45.09 -4.46 -14.37
N GLU A 467 46.40 -4.50 -14.13
CA GLU A 467 46.94 -4.88 -12.81
C GLU A 467 46.70 -3.82 -11.72
N LYS A 468 46.83 -2.54 -12.09
CA LYS A 468 46.66 -1.38 -11.21
C LYS A 468 46.39 -0.12 -12.01
N ARG A 469 45.80 0.87 -11.36
CA ARG A 469 45.59 2.20 -11.94
C ARG A 469 46.90 2.82 -12.43
N THR A 470 46.82 3.50 -13.55
CA THR A 470 47.88 4.37 -14.10
C THR A 470 47.65 5.84 -13.76
N THR A 471 46.41 6.22 -13.45
CA THR A 471 46.03 7.57 -13.04
C THR A 471 45.72 7.66 -11.55
N PRO A 472 45.94 8.83 -10.91
CA PRO A 472 45.50 9.06 -9.54
C PRO A 472 43.99 8.83 -9.41
N LYS A 473 43.57 8.14 -8.34
CA LYS A 473 42.14 7.84 -8.14
C LYS A 473 41.33 9.14 -7.99
N PRO A 474 40.33 9.38 -8.86
CA PRO A 474 39.43 10.51 -8.73
C PRO A 474 38.69 10.52 -7.40
N ARG A 475 38.34 11.71 -6.94
CA ARG A 475 37.47 11.89 -5.78
C ARG A 475 36.02 11.86 -6.23
N TYR A 476 35.48 10.66 -6.42
CA TYR A 476 34.09 10.48 -6.88
C TYR A 476 33.08 11.27 -6.04
N ASN A 477 33.27 11.31 -4.72
CA ASN A 477 32.46 12.08 -3.76
C ASN A 477 32.45 13.61 -3.98
N GLU A 478 33.41 14.17 -4.72
CA GLU A 478 33.51 15.59 -5.03
C GLU A 478 33.02 15.90 -6.47
N LEU A 479 32.61 14.88 -7.24
CA LEU A 479 32.12 15.00 -8.62
C LEU A 479 30.58 14.99 -8.72
N PHE A 480 29.86 14.83 -7.61
CA PHE A 480 28.39 14.69 -7.57
C PHE A 480 27.64 16.04 -7.65
N HIS A 481 27.72 16.73 -8.78
CA HIS A 481 26.70 17.69 -9.19
C HIS A 481 26.39 17.51 -10.68
N HIS A 482 25.19 16.98 -10.95
CA HIS A 482 24.68 16.75 -12.29
C HIS A 482 24.23 18.09 -12.91
N ASN A 483 25.10 18.72 -13.70
CA ASN A 483 24.71 19.74 -14.68
C ASN A 483 25.27 19.36 -16.06
N GLY A 484 24.87 18.17 -16.52
CA GLY A 484 24.69 17.79 -17.92
C GLY A 484 25.69 18.31 -18.94
N THR A 485 27.00 18.07 -18.75
CA THR A 485 28.05 17.86 -19.80
C THR A 485 29.48 18.27 -19.40
N GLN A 486 29.77 18.77 -18.20
CA GLN A 486 31.15 19.10 -17.80
C GLN A 486 31.54 18.72 -16.37
N TYR A 487 32.63 17.97 -16.24
CA TYR A 487 33.31 17.70 -14.97
C TYR A 487 34.31 18.82 -14.69
N THR A 488 33.97 19.72 -13.76
CA THR A 488 34.94 20.69 -13.23
C THR A 488 35.20 20.39 -11.76
N ALA A 489 36.48 20.16 -11.43
CA ALA A 489 36.90 20.07 -10.03
C ALA A 489 36.66 21.42 -9.36
N GLN A 490 35.87 21.45 -8.28
CA GLN A 490 35.87 22.62 -7.40
C GLN A 490 37.23 22.75 -6.73
N GLU A 491 37.79 23.96 -6.73
CA GLU A 491 38.88 24.27 -5.81
C GLU A 491 38.40 23.99 -4.38
N PRO A 492 39.19 23.29 -3.55
CA PRO A 492 38.76 22.91 -2.22
C PRO A 492 38.40 24.16 -1.42
N VAL A 493 37.14 24.25 -0.98
CA VAL A 493 36.72 25.24 0.01
C VAL A 493 37.38 24.87 1.33
N PHE A 494 38.54 25.47 1.61
CA PHE A 494 39.15 25.41 2.92
C PHE A 494 38.17 26.04 3.91
N LYS A 495 37.51 25.22 4.74
CA LYS A 495 36.87 25.73 5.96
C LYS A 495 37.96 26.36 6.80
N ASP A 496 37.81 27.67 7.06
CA ASP A 496 38.72 28.40 7.93
C ASP A 496 39.00 27.61 9.21
N LYS A 497 40.28 27.55 9.58
CA LYS A 497 40.77 26.82 10.74
C LYS A 497 40.00 27.29 11.98
N LYS A 498 39.11 26.45 12.52
CA LYS A 498 38.35 26.77 13.74
C LYS A 498 39.32 27.16 14.85
N VAL A 499 39.22 28.38 15.36
CA VAL A 499 40.02 28.86 16.49
C VAL A 499 39.83 27.92 17.67
N GLY A 500 40.92 27.30 18.12
CA GLY A 500 40.92 26.38 19.24
C GLY A 500 40.58 27.11 20.54
N ARG A 501 39.91 26.42 21.47
CA ARG A 501 39.49 26.97 22.77
C ARG A 501 40.62 27.66 23.56
N ASN A 502 41.86 27.19 23.39
CA ASN A 502 43.05 27.73 24.06
C ASN A 502 43.88 28.68 23.20
N ASP A 503 43.52 28.89 21.93
CA ASP A 503 44.23 29.78 21.01
C ASP A 503 43.97 31.25 21.37
N PRO A 504 44.85 32.17 20.94
CA PRO A 504 44.60 33.60 21.05
C PRO A 504 43.26 33.98 20.42
N CYS A 505 42.47 34.81 21.12
CA CYS A 505 41.15 35.20 20.66
C CYS A 505 41.27 36.14 19.44
N PRO A 506 40.57 35.87 18.33
CA PRO A 506 40.68 36.64 17.10
C PRO A 506 40.14 38.08 17.21
N CYS A 507 39.44 38.43 18.30
CA CYS A 507 38.98 39.81 18.54
C CYS A 507 40.10 40.78 18.98
N GLY A 508 41.36 40.32 19.06
CA GLY A 508 42.50 41.17 19.42
C GLY A 508 42.64 41.47 20.92
N SER A 509 41.83 40.84 21.78
CA SER A 509 41.83 41.11 23.23
C SER A 509 43.08 40.63 23.99
N GLY A 510 44.00 39.91 23.33
CA GLY A 510 45.18 39.28 23.94
C GLY A 510 44.86 38.10 24.87
N LYS A 511 43.58 37.71 25.04
CA LYS A 511 43.15 36.59 25.89
C LYS A 511 42.96 35.32 25.06
N LYS A 512 42.98 34.14 25.72
CA LYS A 512 42.58 32.87 25.08
C LYS A 512 41.10 32.89 24.70
N TYR A 513 40.72 32.29 23.57
CA TYR A 513 39.36 32.31 23.02
C TYR A 513 38.29 31.89 24.05
N LYS A 514 38.55 30.84 24.85
CA LYS A 514 37.66 30.39 25.93
C LYS A 514 37.39 31.40 27.06
N LYS A 515 38.29 32.36 27.26
CA LYS A 515 38.17 33.39 28.32
C LYS A 515 37.67 34.73 27.77
N CYS A 516 37.28 34.80 26.50
CA CYS A 516 36.86 36.03 25.85
C CYS A 516 35.50 35.88 25.15
N CYS A 517 35.48 35.32 23.94
CA CYS A 517 34.30 35.29 23.08
C CYS A 517 33.49 34.00 23.16
N LEU A 518 34.03 32.95 23.80
CA LEU A 518 33.36 31.66 23.94
C LEU A 518 32.58 31.51 25.26
N LYS A 519 32.01 32.62 25.77
CA LYS A 519 31.30 32.65 27.06
C LYS A 519 30.12 31.69 27.08
#